data_AF-A0A928T2X6-F1
#
_entry.id   AF-A0A928T2X6-F1
#
_cell.length_a   1.000
_cell.length_b   1.000
_cell.length_c   1.000
_cell.angle_alpha   90.00
_cell.angle_beta   90.00
_cell.angle_gamma   90.00
#
_symmetry.space_group_name_H-M   'P 1'
#
loop_
_entity.id
_entity.type
_entity.pdbx_description
1 polymer ?
#
loop_
_entity_poly.entity_id
_entity_poly.type
_entity_poly.pdbx_seq_one_letter_code
_entity_poly.pdbx_strand_id
1 'polypeptide(L)'
;MKTMLFILAVAAGQAAGQVATPTTPTKFGTRTMTGGSSTGSVNVTTPPAETTVRLVSHFTLDQPRQWKSTDGRSLLGSIIAFEDSVVEMKAANRAAAVAAAQNAPAPKPPEKFTIIKDGKVRLLVNQKPVEVPLDRLSEEDRAYAAKVNAAAGGKP
;
A
#
# COMPACT_ATOMS: atom_id res chain seq x y z
N MET A 1 -56.58 -7.24 -36.51
CA MET A 1 -56.81 -5.78 -36.40
C MET A 1 -56.34 -5.32 -35.02
N LYS A 2 -55.72 -4.13 -34.99
CA LYS A 2 -55.51 -3.23 -33.83
C LYS A 2 -54.45 -3.57 -32.78
N THR A 3 -53.28 -3.00 -33.06
CA THR A 3 -52.33 -2.29 -32.18
C THR A 3 -52.99 -1.58 -30.99
N MET A 4 -52.33 -1.56 -29.83
CA MET A 4 -52.11 -0.32 -29.06
C MET A 4 -50.96 -0.44 -28.05
N LEU A 5 -50.02 0.49 -28.19
CA LEU A 5 -48.88 0.81 -27.33
C LEU A 5 -49.35 1.75 -26.21
N PHE A 6 -48.89 1.57 -24.97
CA PHE A 6 -48.92 2.62 -23.95
C PHE A 6 -47.64 2.58 -23.09
N ILE A 7 -46.96 3.72 -23.05
CA ILE A 7 -45.80 4.04 -22.21
C ILE A 7 -46.31 4.78 -20.98
N LEU A 8 -45.81 4.45 -19.78
CA LEU A 8 -46.01 5.27 -18.58
C LEU A 8 -44.70 5.37 -17.79
N ALA A 9 -44.19 6.60 -17.69
CA ALA A 9 -43.04 6.98 -16.87
C ALA A 9 -43.51 7.31 -15.44
N VAL A 10 -42.84 6.78 -14.42
CA VAL A 10 -43.08 7.11 -13.01
C VAL A 10 -41.90 7.94 -12.48
N ALA A 11 -42.21 9.17 -12.06
CA ALA A 11 -41.31 10.07 -11.35
C ALA A 11 -41.30 9.72 -9.85
N ALA A 12 -40.11 9.56 -9.26
CA ALA A 12 -39.93 9.42 -7.82
C ALA A 12 -39.52 10.77 -7.22
N GLY A 13 -40.37 11.32 -6.36
CA GLY A 13 -40.11 12.52 -5.57
C GLY A 13 -39.19 12.24 -4.38
N GLN A 14 -38.40 13.24 -3.99
CA GLN A 14 -37.68 13.24 -2.72
C GLN A 14 -38.35 14.25 -1.77
N ALA A 15 -38.78 13.73 -0.62
CA ALA A 15 -39.23 14.51 0.53
C ALA A 15 -38.02 14.97 1.34
N ALA A 16 -37.89 16.27 1.56
CA ALA A 16 -36.94 16.84 2.53
C ALA A 16 -37.70 17.22 3.81
N GLY A 17 -37.35 16.55 4.91
CA GLY A 17 -37.87 16.83 6.25
C GLY A 17 -37.41 18.18 6.80
N GLN A 18 -38.28 18.77 7.61
CA GLN A 18 -38.17 20.11 8.18
C GLN A 18 -37.19 20.23 9.37
N VAL A 19 -36.39 21.30 9.29
CA VAL A 19 -36.21 22.40 10.28
C VAL A 19 -35.48 22.13 11.61
N ALA A 20 -34.34 22.82 11.76
CA ALA A 20 -33.83 23.32 13.03
C ALA A 20 -33.36 24.77 12.86
N THR A 21 -33.53 25.53 13.93
CA THR A 21 -33.78 26.98 14.05
C THR A 21 -32.54 27.90 13.93
N PRO A 22 -32.75 29.21 13.70
CA PRO A 22 -31.70 30.15 13.34
C PRO A 22 -30.97 30.70 14.57
N THR A 23 -29.63 30.68 14.56
CA THR A 23 -28.81 31.51 15.46
C THR A 23 -28.30 32.73 14.72
N THR A 24 -28.87 33.87 15.07
CA THR A 24 -28.50 35.24 14.66
C THR A 24 -27.22 35.70 15.42
N PRO A 25 -26.56 36.83 15.06
CA PRO A 25 -25.13 36.89 14.73
C PRO A 25 -24.32 37.73 15.74
N THR A 26 -22.98 37.75 15.68
CA THR A 26 -22.20 38.67 16.55
C THR A 26 -21.15 39.54 15.88
N LYS A 27 -20.86 39.40 14.58
CA LYS A 27 -19.93 40.32 13.90
C LYS A 27 -20.38 40.69 12.49
N PHE A 28 -21.04 41.83 12.40
CA PHE A 28 -21.22 42.54 11.15
C PHE A 28 -19.97 43.37 10.86
N GLY A 29 -19.16 42.93 9.90
CA GLY A 29 -18.15 43.79 9.29
C GLY A 29 -18.84 44.73 8.31
N THR A 30 -18.83 46.03 8.60
CA THR A 30 -19.28 47.07 7.65
C THR A 30 -18.39 47.09 6.42
N ARG A 31 -19.00 46.98 5.24
CA ARG A 31 -18.33 47.04 3.93
C ARG A 31 -18.17 48.50 3.49
N THR A 32 -16.99 48.87 2.98
CA THR A 32 -16.87 50.02 2.07
C THR A 32 -17.40 49.58 0.70
N MET A 33 -18.53 50.16 0.30
CA MET A 33 -19.18 49.92 -1.00
C MET A 33 -18.50 50.75 -2.07
N THR A 34 -17.90 50.11 -3.08
CA THR A 34 -17.74 50.71 -4.41
C THR A 34 -17.95 49.60 -5.44
N GLY A 35 -18.90 49.85 -6.34
CA GLY A 35 -19.52 48.85 -7.20
C GLY A 35 -18.55 48.10 -8.10
N GLY A 36 -18.80 46.80 -8.24
CA GLY A 36 -18.12 45.94 -9.18
C GLY A 36 -18.78 44.57 -9.17
N SER A 37 -19.39 44.22 -10.30
CA SER A 37 -19.94 42.88 -10.54
C SER A 37 -18.83 41.84 -10.31
N SER A 38 -18.98 40.98 -9.31
CA SER A 38 -18.02 39.90 -9.07
C SER A 38 -18.76 38.64 -8.69
N THR A 39 -18.88 37.75 -9.67
CA THR A 39 -19.15 36.32 -9.51
C THR A 39 -17.98 35.70 -8.75
N GLY A 40 -18.00 35.79 -7.42
CA GLY A 40 -17.01 35.16 -6.55
C GLY A 40 -17.33 33.67 -6.41
N SER A 41 -16.67 32.82 -7.19
CA SER A 41 -16.61 31.39 -6.90
C SER A 41 -15.68 31.17 -5.71
N VAL A 42 -16.22 30.63 -4.62
CA VAL A 42 -15.41 30.17 -3.48
C VAL A 42 -14.88 28.78 -3.84
N ASN A 43 -13.67 28.72 -4.37
CA ASN A 43 -12.94 27.46 -4.48
C ASN A 43 -12.40 27.09 -3.10
N VAL A 44 -13.08 26.17 -2.41
CA VAL A 44 -12.50 25.50 -1.24
C VAL A 44 -11.53 24.46 -1.77
N THR A 45 -10.26 24.82 -1.91
CA THR A 45 -9.21 23.82 -2.10
C THR A 45 -8.93 23.20 -0.74
N THR A 46 -9.56 22.06 -0.46
CA THR A 46 -9.18 21.23 0.69
C THR A 46 -7.68 20.93 0.58
N PRO A 47 -6.86 21.23 1.62
CA PRO A 47 -5.47 20.80 1.62
C PRO A 47 -5.45 19.28 1.37
N PRO A 48 -4.61 18.76 0.45
CA PRO A 48 -4.53 17.33 0.24
C PRO A 48 -4.21 16.67 1.57
N ALA A 49 -5.08 15.75 1.99
CA ALA A 49 -4.86 14.98 3.21
C ALA A 49 -3.50 14.30 3.10
N GLU A 50 -2.55 14.67 3.95
CA GLU A 50 -1.24 14.05 3.98
C GLU A 50 -1.40 12.59 4.39
N THR A 51 -1.15 11.67 3.46
CA THR A 51 -1.15 10.24 3.77
C THR A 51 0.28 9.80 4.07
N THR A 52 0.52 9.24 5.25
CA THR A 52 1.79 8.57 5.55
C THR A 52 1.82 7.26 4.79
N VAL A 53 2.80 7.08 3.92
CA VAL A 53 3.04 5.87 3.14
C VAL A 53 4.30 5.18 3.64
N ARG A 54 4.24 3.85 3.69
CA ARG A 54 5.33 3.01 4.19
C ARG A 54 5.99 2.27 3.03
N LEU A 55 7.26 2.57 2.76
CA LEU A 55 8.10 1.79 1.85
C LEU A 55 8.74 0.65 2.64
N VAL A 56 8.45 -0.58 2.24
CA VAL A 56 9.02 -1.80 2.83
C VAL A 56 10.00 -2.39 1.83
N SER A 57 11.28 -2.39 2.17
CA SER A 57 12.35 -2.98 1.36
C SER A 57 12.80 -4.30 1.96
N HIS A 58 12.82 -5.35 1.14
CA HIS A 58 13.35 -6.67 1.51
C HIS A 58 14.81 -6.78 1.08
N PHE A 59 15.63 -7.45 1.89
CA PHE A 59 17.04 -7.69 1.56
C PHE A 59 17.22 -9.09 0.96
N THR A 60 17.62 -9.13 -0.31
CA THR A 60 17.92 -10.36 -1.04
C THR A 60 19.37 -10.78 -0.83
N LEU A 61 19.62 -12.06 -0.52
CA LEU A 61 20.97 -12.55 -0.21
C LEU A 61 21.58 -13.43 -1.30
N ASP A 62 20.79 -13.88 -2.25
CA ASP A 62 21.22 -14.74 -3.34
C ASP A 62 20.55 -14.36 -4.68
N GLN A 63 21.03 -15.00 -5.75
CA GLN A 63 20.39 -14.91 -7.06
C GLN A 63 19.16 -15.83 -7.12
N PRO A 64 18.14 -15.49 -7.94
CA PRO A 64 16.95 -16.32 -8.07
C PRO A 64 17.30 -17.72 -8.53
N ARG A 65 16.84 -18.73 -7.79
CA ARG A 65 17.00 -20.14 -8.13
C ARG A 65 15.67 -20.89 -8.04
N GLN A 66 15.66 -22.10 -8.58
CA GLN A 66 14.53 -23.00 -8.43
C GLN A 66 14.67 -23.76 -7.10
N TRP A 67 13.68 -23.60 -6.24
CA TRP A 67 13.49 -24.29 -4.97
C TRP A 67 12.53 -25.44 -5.16
N LYS A 68 12.90 -26.64 -4.73
CA LYS A 68 12.06 -27.83 -4.78
C LYS A 68 11.38 -28.05 -3.44
N SER A 69 10.06 -28.06 -3.46
CA SER A 69 9.26 -28.51 -2.32
C SER A 69 9.16 -30.03 -2.30
N THR A 70 9.06 -30.61 -1.11
CA THR A 70 8.70 -32.02 -0.87
C THR A 70 7.34 -32.37 -1.49
N ASP A 71 6.48 -31.38 -1.69
CA ASP A 71 5.14 -31.52 -2.26
C ASP A 71 5.17 -31.64 -3.81
N GLY A 72 6.35 -31.72 -4.42
CA GLY A 72 6.57 -31.77 -5.87
C GLY A 72 6.46 -30.42 -6.59
N ARG A 73 6.17 -29.34 -5.86
CA ARG A 73 6.08 -27.97 -6.41
C ARG A 73 7.47 -27.34 -6.50
N SER A 74 7.70 -26.56 -7.54
CA SER A 74 8.90 -25.75 -7.68
C SER A 74 8.59 -24.26 -7.51
N LEU A 75 9.40 -23.55 -6.74
CA LEU A 75 9.30 -22.10 -6.55
C LEU A 75 10.55 -21.45 -7.15
N LEU A 76 10.37 -20.52 -8.08
CA LEU A 76 11.49 -19.70 -8.57
C LEU A 76 11.58 -18.45 -7.69
N GLY A 77 12.68 -18.30 -6.97
CA GLY A 77 12.85 -17.16 -6.07
C GLY A 77 14.23 -17.06 -5.45
N SER A 78 14.46 -15.95 -4.78
CA SER A 78 15.66 -15.67 -3.99
C SER A 78 15.35 -15.74 -2.50
N ILE A 79 16.31 -16.12 -1.69
CA ILE A 79 16.26 -15.94 -0.24
C ILE A 79 16.23 -14.45 0.08
N ILE A 80 15.28 -14.07 0.93
CA ILE A 80 15.24 -12.77 1.57
C ILE A 80 15.35 -12.92 3.08
N ALA A 81 15.97 -11.92 3.70
CA ALA A 81 16.02 -11.83 5.15
C ALA A 81 14.62 -11.57 5.73
N PHE A 82 14.44 -11.93 7.00
CA PHE A 82 13.22 -11.60 7.75
C PHE A 82 13.17 -10.13 8.18
N GLU A 83 14.32 -9.46 8.23
CA GLU A 83 14.42 -8.03 8.46
C GLU A 83 13.97 -7.24 7.22
N ASP A 84 13.06 -6.30 7.44
CA ASP A 84 12.61 -5.37 6.42
C ASP A 84 13.10 -3.96 6.78
N SER A 85 13.57 -3.20 5.78
CA SER A 85 13.80 -1.77 5.95
C SER A 85 12.50 -1.01 5.70
N VAL A 86 12.05 -0.28 6.71
CA VAL A 86 10.80 0.46 6.67
C VAL A 86 11.10 1.96 6.66
N VAL A 87 10.72 2.63 5.57
CA VAL A 87 10.84 4.09 5.45
C VAL A 87 9.45 4.68 5.36
N GLU A 88 9.09 5.52 6.32
CA GLU A 88 7.84 6.27 6.31
C GLU A 88 8.03 7.60 5.58
N MET A 89 7.15 7.86 4.62
CA MET A 89 7.19 9.04 3.77
C MET A 89 5.81 9.69 3.76
N LYS A 90 5.76 11.01 3.87
CA LYS A 90 4.51 11.74 3.64
C LYS A 90 4.27 11.85 2.14
N ALA A 91 3.11 11.42 1.67
CA ALA A 91 2.70 11.53 0.28
C ALA A 91 1.34 12.23 0.18
N ALA A 92 1.26 13.21 -0.73
CA ALA A 92 0.01 13.92 -1.03
C ALA A 92 -1.00 13.05 -1.79
N ASN A 93 -0.53 12.02 -2.50
CA ASN A 93 -1.35 11.03 -3.21
C ASN A 93 -0.53 9.78 -3.55
N ARG A 94 -1.19 8.73 -4.08
CA ARG A 94 -0.54 7.46 -4.47
C ARG A 94 0.57 7.63 -5.50
N ALA A 95 0.42 8.54 -6.47
CA ALA A 95 1.44 8.76 -7.50
C ALA A 95 2.71 9.38 -6.90
N ALA A 96 2.55 10.36 -6.00
CA ALA A 96 3.63 10.96 -5.24
C ALA A 96 4.33 9.91 -4.36
N ALA A 97 3.59 8.96 -3.78
CA ALA A 97 4.17 7.88 -2.98
C ALA A 97 5.05 6.93 -3.82
N VAL A 98 4.62 6.57 -5.03
CA VAL A 98 5.41 5.74 -5.95
C VAL A 98 6.66 6.47 -6.42
N ALA A 99 6.54 7.75 -6.78
CA ALA A 99 7.69 8.57 -7.17
C ALA A 99 8.68 8.77 -6.01
N ALA A 100 8.17 8.96 -4.79
CA ALA A 100 8.98 9.06 -3.58
C ALA A 100 9.70 7.75 -3.27
N ALA A 101 9.05 6.61 -3.47
CA ALA A 101 9.67 5.29 -3.30
C ALA A 101 10.79 5.01 -4.33
N GLN A 102 10.64 5.48 -5.58
CA GLN A 102 11.67 5.32 -6.62
C GLN A 102 12.92 6.14 -6.35
N ASN A 103 12.78 7.29 -5.67
CA ASN A 103 13.89 8.18 -5.32
C ASN A 103 14.33 8.02 -3.85
N ALA A 104 13.78 7.03 -3.14
CA ALA A 104 14.11 6.80 -1.74
C ALA A 104 15.60 6.44 -1.62
N PRO A 105 16.28 6.94 -0.57
CA PRO A 105 17.66 6.55 -0.31
C PRO A 105 17.75 5.04 -0.12
N ALA A 106 18.89 4.46 -0.53
CA ALA A 106 19.12 3.02 -0.40
C ALA A 106 18.86 2.59 1.06
N PRO A 107 18.09 1.50 1.28
CA PRO A 107 17.76 1.04 2.62
C PRO A 107 19.04 0.66 3.36
N LYS A 108 19.18 1.15 4.60
CA LYS A 108 20.34 0.80 5.44
C LYS A 108 20.23 -0.68 5.82
N PRO A 109 21.22 -1.52 5.45
CA PRO A 109 21.18 -2.93 5.82
C PRO A 109 21.27 -3.07 7.35
N PRO A 110 20.51 -3.99 7.95
CA PRO A 110 20.66 -4.34 9.35
C PRO A 110 22.04 -4.96 9.61
N GLU A 111 22.51 -4.88 10.86
CA GLU A 111 23.81 -5.45 11.25
C GLU A 111 23.83 -6.98 11.20
N LYS A 112 22.65 -7.62 11.28
CA LYS A 112 22.46 -9.06 11.21
C LYS A 112 21.24 -9.37 10.36
N PHE A 113 21.36 -10.40 9.54
CA PHE A 113 20.26 -10.93 8.75
C PHE A 113 19.82 -12.28 9.31
N THR A 114 18.54 -12.38 9.65
CA THR A 114 17.90 -13.64 10.01
C THR A 114 17.36 -14.27 8.75
N ILE A 115 17.90 -15.42 8.37
CA ILE A 115 17.46 -16.15 7.17
C ILE A 115 16.45 -17.23 7.52
N ILE A 116 16.68 -17.88 8.67
CA ILE A 116 15.82 -18.94 9.18
C ILE A 116 15.18 -18.43 10.48
N LYS A 117 13.86 -18.39 10.49
CA LYS A 117 13.07 -18.02 11.66
C LYS A 117 11.97 -19.06 11.86
N ASP A 118 11.86 -19.60 13.08
CA ASP A 118 10.84 -20.59 13.44
C ASP A 118 10.81 -21.82 12.50
N GLY A 119 11.98 -22.26 12.01
CA GLY A 119 12.10 -23.38 11.07
C GLY A 119 11.63 -23.08 9.64
N LYS A 120 11.44 -21.80 9.29
CA LYS A 120 11.01 -21.35 7.96
C LYS A 120 12.08 -20.45 7.33
N VAL A 121 12.14 -20.48 6.01
CA VAL A 121 12.89 -19.52 5.20
C VAL A 121 11.91 -18.60 4.46
N ARG A 122 12.28 -17.35 4.27
CA ARG A 122 11.48 -16.42 3.45
C ARG A 122 12.10 -16.31 2.05
N LEU A 123 11.29 -16.57 1.03
CA LEU A 123 11.68 -16.52 -0.37
C LEU A 123 10.93 -15.38 -1.07
N LEU A 124 11.62 -14.62 -1.89
CA LEU A 124 11.02 -13.67 -2.81
C LEU A 124 10.62 -14.39 -4.10
N VAL A 125 9.35 -14.73 -4.22
CA VAL A 125 8.76 -15.42 -5.38
C VAL A 125 7.83 -14.45 -6.09
N ASN A 126 8.08 -14.16 -7.37
CA ASN A 126 7.27 -13.23 -8.16
C ASN A 126 7.05 -11.86 -7.47
N GLN A 127 8.15 -11.28 -6.96
CA GLN A 127 8.14 -10.03 -6.17
C GLN A 127 7.30 -10.06 -4.88
N LYS A 128 6.92 -11.25 -4.39
CA LYS A 128 6.19 -11.41 -3.15
C LYS A 128 7.01 -12.22 -2.14
N PRO A 129 7.09 -11.77 -0.88
CA PRO A 129 7.68 -12.58 0.18
C PRO A 129 6.77 -13.78 0.48
N VAL A 130 7.32 -14.98 0.40
CA VAL A 130 6.66 -16.26 0.67
C VAL A 130 7.46 -16.99 1.74
N GLU A 131 6.84 -17.30 2.86
CA GLU A 131 7.47 -18.11 3.91
C GLU A 131 7.28 -19.59 3.61
N VAL A 132 8.39 -20.30 3.47
CA VAL A 132 8.43 -21.73 3.17
C VAL A 132 9.02 -22.47 4.37
N PRO A 133 8.29 -23.44 4.94
CA PRO A 133 8.83 -24.31 5.96
C PRO A 133 10.03 -25.11 5.44
N LEU A 134 11.11 -25.20 6.22
CA LEU A 134 12.33 -25.93 5.82
C LEU A 134 12.06 -27.42 5.62
N ASP A 135 11.20 -28.03 6.45
CA ASP A 135 10.74 -29.42 6.32
C ASP A 135 10.05 -29.70 4.97
N ARG A 136 9.48 -28.66 4.35
CA ARG A 136 8.89 -28.74 3.01
C ARG A 136 9.87 -28.50 1.89
N LEU A 137 11.13 -28.21 2.15
CA LEU A 137 12.16 -28.06 1.13
C LEU A 137 12.93 -29.35 0.94
N SER A 138 13.45 -29.54 -0.28
CA SER A 138 14.38 -30.63 -0.58
C SER A 138 15.61 -30.56 0.33
N GLU A 139 16.28 -31.70 0.53
CA GLU A 139 17.48 -31.75 1.37
C GLU A 139 18.60 -30.84 0.85
N GLU A 140 18.78 -30.77 -0.47
CA GLU A 140 19.72 -29.86 -1.12
C GLU A 140 19.39 -28.38 -0.85
N ASP A 141 18.10 -28.01 -0.94
CA ASP A 141 17.66 -26.64 -0.71
C ASP A 141 17.72 -26.25 0.78
N ARG A 142 17.44 -27.19 1.69
CA ARG A 142 17.66 -26.99 3.14
C ARG A 142 19.13 -26.75 3.46
N ALA A 143 20.02 -27.58 2.90
CA ALA A 143 21.46 -27.43 3.09
C ALA A 143 21.96 -26.08 2.53
N TYR A 144 21.40 -25.64 1.40
CA TYR A 144 21.69 -24.33 0.84
C TYR A 144 21.20 -23.19 1.73
N ALA A 145 19.96 -23.25 2.23
CA ALA A 145 19.43 -22.25 3.15
C ALA A 145 20.26 -22.15 4.45
N ALA A 146 20.71 -23.29 4.99
CA ALA A 146 21.61 -23.32 6.15
C ALA A 146 22.98 -22.68 5.84
N LYS A 147 23.54 -22.95 4.65
CA LYS A 147 24.79 -22.32 4.18
C LYS A 147 24.65 -20.80 4.06
N VAL A 148 23.55 -20.32 3.50
CA VAL A 148 23.28 -18.88 3.37
C VAL A 148 23.06 -18.25 4.74
N ASN A 149 22.35 -18.91 5.66
CA ASN A 149 22.19 -18.45 7.05
C ASN A 149 23.54 -18.29 7.76
N ALA A 150 24.44 -19.26 7.61
CA ALA A 150 25.78 -19.21 8.18
C ALA A 150 26.63 -18.07 7.57
N ALA A 151 26.55 -17.87 6.25
CA ALA A 151 27.25 -16.77 5.57
C ALA A 151 26.71 -15.39 5.97
N ALA A 152 25.42 -15.30 6.28
CA ALA A 152 24.75 -14.08 6.74
C ALA A 152 25.00 -13.76 8.23
N GLY A 153 25.76 -14.60 8.94
CA GLY A 153 26.06 -14.42 10.37
C GLY A 153 24.97 -14.94 11.32
N GLY A 154 23.99 -15.70 10.80
CA GLY A 154 22.99 -16.42 11.59
C GLY A 154 23.64 -17.61 12.30
N LYS A 155 23.39 -17.76 13.61
CA LYS A 155 23.79 -18.95 14.36
C LYS A 155 22.90 -20.14 13.91
N PRO A 156 23.44 -21.36 13.74
CA PRO A 156 22.67 -22.53 13.31
C PRO A 156 21.50 -22.85 14.23
#